data_AF-A0A1I5VYA2-F1
#
_entry.id   AF-A0A1I5VYA2-F1
#
_cell.length_a   1.000
_cell.length_b   1.000
_cell.length_c   1.000
_cell.angle_alpha   90.00
_cell.angle_beta   90.00
_cell.angle_gamma   90.00
#
_symmetry.space_group_name_H-M   'P 1'
#
loop_
_entity.id
_entity.type
_entity.pdbx_description
1 polymer ?
#
loop_
_entity_poly.entity_id
_entity_poly.type
_entity_poly.pdbx_seq_one_letter_code
_entity_poly.pdbx_strand_id
1 'polypeptide(L)'
;MSRRISRRELLAGITAAGAAGTLSGVGTAALLVDRETLAASATSGRVDLQIDTGDGPVDAMSGPIELDLPALEAGAGGSTTLSLLVPDTSGSNPAYLWLRAGCGLETTLGPHLRLSVSRTDGTGGHLFEGTLTEFFAVFAAGVPLDSSGDAVAAGHQDCVQPGSTLELLIEYELSPAYVGDETLSILLEAAAVQCRHVSPTTRPPEFGAGLGRSDCVPDCPCCPLVGKYEVVNDTLGSGNYRFTEGSSAYRLTVSNVETNDDGEPVAAEFGVIPADGTSDPLDVCVVHVKSATDVFTYRDEETDSAVGTTGKSISHVTVGVCTAELFVDDGRRCPEDLISDPSLGTPGNSGGGGNGNNNGNGNSNDDGNNNGNGGGQ
;
A
#
# COMPACT_ATOMS: atom_id res chain seq x y z
N MET A 1 -0.08 21.50 -56.16
CA MET A 1 -0.97 20.31 -56.15
C MET A 1 -0.46 19.33 -55.11
N SER A 2 -1.23 19.17 -54.04
CA SER A 2 -1.01 18.23 -52.94
C SER A 2 -1.16 16.79 -53.42
N ARG A 3 -0.25 15.90 -53.01
CA ARG A 3 -0.55 14.46 -52.82
C ARG A 3 -0.26 14.10 -51.37
N ARG A 4 -1.35 13.80 -50.65
CA ARG A 4 -1.37 13.27 -49.30
C ARG A 4 -0.91 11.81 -49.35
N ILE A 5 0.02 11.43 -48.49
CA ILE A 5 0.18 10.04 -48.06
C ILE A 5 -0.40 9.95 -46.65
N SER A 6 -1.25 8.96 -46.44
CA SER A 6 -2.19 8.84 -45.32
C SER A 6 -1.59 8.21 -44.08
N ARG A 7 -2.19 8.58 -42.95
CA ARG A 7 -2.05 8.04 -41.59
C ARG A 7 -2.22 6.51 -41.52
N ARG A 8 -1.13 5.79 -41.22
CA ARG A 8 -0.98 4.49 -40.50
C ARG A 8 0.34 3.86 -41.00
N GLU A 9 1.09 3.25 -40.07
CA GLU A 9 2.42 2.64 -40.21
C GLU A 9 3.62 3.57 -40.02
N LEU A 10 4.14 3.56 -38.79
CA LEU A 10 5.49 3.89 -38.30
C LEU A 10 5.28 4.21 -36.80
N LEU A 11 5.61 3.39 -35.80
CA LEU A 11 6.73 2.46 -35.65
C LEU A 11 6.36 1.30 -34.72
N ALA A 12 6.58 0.09 -35.21
CA ALA A 12 6.90 -1.08 -34.40
C ALA A 12 8.44 -1.22 -34.36
N GLY A 13 8.97 -1.72 -33.25
CA GLY A 13 10.40 -1.99 -33.03
C GLY A 13 11.02 -0.91 -32.14
N ILE A 14 11.52 -1.24 -30.95
CA ILE A 14 12.68 -2.11 -30.74
C ILE A 14 12.47 -3.03 -29.53
N THR A 15 12.78 -4.31 -29.74
CA THR A 15 12.88 -5.37 -28.75
C THR A 15 14.33 -5.57 -28.29
N ALA A 16 14.46 -5.93 -27.01
CA ALA A 16 15.50 -6.76 -26.37
C ALA A 16 16.95 -6.24 -26.20
N ALA A 17 17.40 -6.15 -24.94
CA ALA A 17 18.46 -6.99 -24.37
C ALA A 17 18.55 -6.80 -22.85
N GLY A 18 18.89 -7.87 -22.12
CA GLY A 18 18.95 -7.92 -20.66
C GLY A 18 20.37 -7.76 -20.07
N ALA A 19 20.38 -7.70 -18.73
CA ALA A 19 21.45 -7.99 -17.77
C ALA A 19 22.72 -7.10 -17.70
N ALA A 20 22.89 -6.51 -16.52
CA ALA A 20 24.13 -6.21 -15.76
C ALA A 20 25.12 -5.10 -16.22
N GLY A 21 25.37 -4.14 -15.30
CA GLY A 21 26.72 -3.61 -15.02
C GLY A 21 27.12 -2.23 -15.57
N THR A 22 27.16 -1.23 -14.67
CA THR A 22 28.13 -0.11 -14.56
C THR A 22 28.42 0.86 -15.72
N LEU A 23 28.12 2.14 -15.46
CA LEU A 23 28.90 3.38 -15.69
C LEU A 23 29.42 3.78 -17.10
N SER A 24 29.08 5.04 -17.42
CA SER A 24 29.79 6.04 -18.25
C SER A 24 29.42 6.23 -19.73
N GLY A 25 28.63 7.29 -19.99
CA GLY A 25 29.11 8.49 -20.69
C GLY A 25 28.90 8.66 -22.20
N VAL A 26 28.13 9.72 -22.55
CA VAL A 26 28.18 10.62 -23.73
C VAL A 26 28.07 10.00 -25.14
N GLY A 27 27.19 10.43 -26.04
CA GLY A 27 26.24 11.54 -26.08
C GLY A 27 25.78 11.75 -27.54
N THR A 28 24.61 12.33 -27.74
CA THR A 28 24.29 13.04 -29.00
C THR A 28 23.41 14.23 -28.63
N ALA A 29 24.04 15.40 -28.57
CA ALA A 29 23.36 16.67 -28.46
C ALA A 29 22.68 16.99 -29.79
N ALA A 30 21.35 17.08 -29.80
CA ALA A 30 20.62 17.85 -30.79
C ALA A 30 20.22 19.16 -30.12
N LEU A 31 20.95 20.21 -30.49
CA LEU A 31 20.78 21.58 -30.05
C LEU A 31 19.55 22.18 -30.78
N LEU A 32 18.39 22.15 -30.12
CA LEU A 32 17.28 23.05 -30.43
C LEU A 32 17.15 24.00 -29.25
N VAL A 33 17.69 25.20 -29.43
CA VAL A 33 17.49 26.32 -28.52
C VAL A 33 16.12 26.88 -28.87
N ASP A 34 15.07 26.31 -28.26
CA ASP A 34 13.81 27.01 -28.07
C ASP A 34 13.59 27.13 -26.57
N ARG A 35 13.53 28.38 -26.09
CA ARG A 35 13.20 28.74 -24.71
C ARG A 35 11.68 28.65 -24.52
N GLU A 36 11.16 27.44 -24.61
CA GLU A 36 9.89 27.09 -23.97
C GLU A 36 10.17 25.87 -23.10
N THR A 37 10.13 26.10 -21.79
CA THR A 37 10.27 25.05 -20.77
C THR A 37 9.20 24.01 -21.06
N LEU A 38 9.64 22.88 -21.62
CA LEU A 38 8.80 21.75 -22.00
C LEU A 38 8.33 21.04 -20.72
N ALA A 39 7.35 21.65 -20.05
CA ALA A 39 6.55 21.04 -19.01
C ALA A 39 5.64 20.00 -19.67
N ALA A 40 6.14 18.78 -19.86
CA ALA A 40 5.33 17.66 -20.30
C ALA A 40 6.02 16.31 -20.03
N SER A 41 6.18 15.93 -18.77
CA SER A 41 5.88 14.56 -18.41
C SER A 41 4.36 14.43 -18.40
N ALA A 42 3.76 14.15 -19.56
CA ALA A 42 2.33 13.96 -19.69
C ALA A 42 1.91 12.60 -19.11
N THR A 43 1.97 12.49 -17.79
CA THR A 43 1.12 11.57 -17.03
C THR A 43 -0.20 12.31 -16.84
N SER A 44 -1.25 11.86 -17.52
CA SER A 44 -2.55 12.55 -17.59
C SER A 44 -3.12 12.80 -16.19
N GLY A 45 -3.13 14.05 -15.72
CA GLY A 45 -3.85 14.46 -14.50
C GLY A 45 -3.01 15.17 -13.42
N ARG A 46 -1.69 15.23 -13.54
CA ARG A 46 -0.82 15.90 -12.56
C ARG A 46 -0.78 17.43 -12.79
N VAL A 47 -0.80 18.22 -11.72
CA VAL A 47 -0.65 19.70 -11.75
C VAL A 47 0.66 20.10 -11.08
N ASP A 48 1.32 21.13 -11.60
CA ASP A 48 2.50 21.72 -10.95
C ASP A 48 2.12 22.18 -9.53
N LEU A 49 2.91 21.78 -8.52
CA LEU A 49 2.71 22.17 -7.13
C LEU A 49 4.05 22.66 -6.59
N GLN A 50 4.05 23.83 -5.96
CA GLN A 50 5.23 24.37 -5.31
C GLN A 50 5.07 24.31 -3.80
N ILE A 51 6.16 24.03 -3.10
CA ILE A 51 6.18 23.92 -1.66
C ILE A 51 7.27 24.79 -1.08
N ASP A 52 6.94 25.52 -0.02
CA ASP A 52 7.87 26.36 0.72
C ASP A 52 7.87 25.97 2.20
N THR A 53 9.05 25.67 2.73
CA THR A 53 9.30 25.37 4.16
C THR A 53 10.00 26.53 4.88
N GLY A 54 10.12 27.70 4.23
CA GLY A 54 10.79 28.90 4.74
C GLY A 54 12.07 29.28 3.97
N ASP A 55 12.59 28.39 3.13
CA ASP A 55 13.78 28.62 2.29
C ASP A 55 13.44 29.05 0.84
N GLY A 56 12.16 29.22 0.55
CA GLY A 56 11.63 29.58 -0.75
C GLY A 56 10.96 28.40 -1.47
N PRO A 57 10.07 28.67 -2.44
CA PRO A 57 9.28 27.64 -3.10
C PRO A 57 10.16 26.73 -3.98
N VAL A 58 10.04 25.43 -3.76
CA VAL A 58 10.62 24.36 -4.59
C VAL A 58 9.51 23.56 -5.26
N ASP A 59 9.84 22.88 -6.36
CA ASP A 59 8.90 21.98 -7.03
C ASP A 59 8.65 20.74 -6.16
N ALA A 60 7.39 20.56 -5.73
CA ALA A 60 6.93 19.44 -4.91
C ALA A 60 7.16 18.08 -5.59
N MET A 61 7.36 18.08 -6.91
CA MET A 61 7.48 16.88 -7.72
C MET A 61 8.91 16.33 -7.81
N SER A 62 9.87 17.03 -7.21
CA SER A 62 11.30 16.70 -7.32
C SER A 62 11.78 15.66 -6.30
N GLY A 63 10.95 15.25 -5.33
CA GLY A 63 11.31 14.27 -4.30
C GLY A 63 10.63 14.54 -2.95
N PRO A 64 10.98 13.78 -1.91
CA PRO A 64 10.48 14.03 -0.56
C PRO A 64 10.92 15.40 -0.05
N ILE A 65 10.07 15.99 0.77
CA ILE A 65 10.36 17.22 1.51
C ILE A 65 10.76 16.83 2.92
N GLU A 66 11.93 17.28 3.33
CA GLU A 66 12.41 17.07 4.70
C GLU A 66 11.86 18.16 5.60
N LEU A 67 11.12 17.75 6.62
CA LEU A 67 10.70 18.60 7.73
C LEU A 67 11.58 18.28 8.93
N ASP A 68 12.63 19.07 9.09
CA ASP A 68 13.53 18.95 10.22
C ASP A 68 12.91 19.53 11.48
N LEU A 69 12.73 18.68 12.49
CA LEU A 69 12.45 19.15 13.83
C LEU A 69 13.79 19.44 14.52
N PRO A 70 13.97 20.64 15.13
CA PRO A 70 15.18 20.94 15.86
C PRO A 70 15.35 19.95 17.02
N ALA A 71 16.56 19.83 17.55
CA ALA A 71 16.78 19.02 18.75
C ALA A 71 15.86 19.51 19.90
N LEU A 72 15.03 18.60 20.42
CA LEU A 72 14.04 18.91 21.45
C LEU A 72 14.52 18.42 22.81
N GLU A 73 14.55 19.33 23.77
CA GLU A 73 14.67 18.98 25.18
C GLU A 73 13.32 18.45 25.71
N ALA A 74 13.34 17.62 26.74
CA ALA A 74 12.12 17.15 27.37
C ALA A 74 11.25 18.32 27.86
N GLY A 75 9.99 18.37 27.44
CA GLY A 75 9.06 19.47 27.73
C GLY A 75 9.20 20.69 26.81
N ALA A 76 10.10 20.66 25.83
CA ALA A 76 10.21 21.70 24.82
C ALA A 76 9.18 21.50 23.70
N GLY A 77 8.75 22.60 23.11
CA GLY A 77 7.91 22.60 21.92
C GLY A 77 8.33 23.69 20.95
N GLY A 78 7.75 23.64 19.76
CA GLY A 78 8.02 24.59 18.69
C GLY A 78 6.98 24.48 17.59
N SER A 79 7.23 25.20 16.51
CA SER A 79 6.34 25.24 15.37
C SER A 79 7.12 25.45 14.07
N THR A 80 6.57 24.94 12.97
CA THR A 80 7.09 25.13 11.62
C THR A 80 5.93 25.31 10.64
N THR A 81 6.17 26.01 9.54
CA THR A 81 5.15 26.33 8.54
C THR A 81 5.46 25.65 7.22
N LEU A 82 4.42 25.18 6.53
CA LEU A 82 4.51 24.57 5.22
C LEU A 82 3.49 25.24 4.28
N SER A 83 3.97 25.89 3.24
CA SER A 83 3.13 26.56 2.24
C SER A 83 3.02 25.70 0.99
N LEU A 84 1.81 25.42 0.52
CA LEU A 84 1.53 24.70 -0.73
C LEU A 84 0.92 25.68 -1.74
N LEU A 85 1.66 25.99 -2.80
CA LEU A 85 1.26 26.96 -3.82
C LEU A 85 0.83 26.23 -5.10
N VAL A 86 -0.41 26.48 -5.53
CA VAL A 86 -0.87 26.11 -6.88
C VAL A 86 -0.51 27.25 -7.83
N PRO A 87 0.44 27.07 -8.77
CA PRO A 87 0.90 28.15 -9.64
C PRO A 87 -0.24 28.73 -10.49
N ASP A 88 -0.22 30.05 -10.69
CA ASP A 88 -1.10 30.74 -11.64
C ASP A 88 -0.35 31.01 -12.95
N THR A 89 -0.15 29.96 -13.74
CA THR A 89 0.41 30.06 -15.09
C THR A 89 -0.67 29.81 -16.14
N SER A 90 -0.47 30.32 -17.35
CA SER A 90 -1.43 30.13 -18.45
C SER A 90 -1.65 28.64 -18.73
N GLY A 91 -2.84 28.13 -18.43
CA GLY A 91 -3.17 26.72 -18.58
C GLY A 91 -3.19 25.91 -17.27
N SER A 92 -2.91 26.55 -16.13
CA SER A 92 -3.08 25.94 -14.81
C SER A 92 -4.56 25.60 -14.57
N ASN A 93 -4.82 24.40 -14.06
CA ASN A 93 -6.16 23.94 -13.74
C ASN A 93 -6.33 23.88 -12.22
N PRO A 94 -7.57 24.07 -11.71
CA PRO A 94 -7.86 23.75 -10.32
C PRO A 94 -7.49 22.32 -9.98
N ALA A 95 -7.04 22.09 -8.75
CA ALA A 95 -6.51 20.82 -8.32
C ALA A 95 -7.07 20.39 -6.96
N TYR A 96 -7.21 19.07 -6.78
CA TYR A 96 -7.30 18.46 -5.47
C TYR A 96 -5.90 18.32 -4.91
N LEU A 97 -5.69 18.79 -3.69
CA LEU A 97 -4.40 18.74 -3.02
C LEU A 97 -4.39 17.63 -1.97
N TRP A 98 -3.24 17.00 -1.82
CA TRP A 98 -3.01 15.91 -0.89
C TRP A 98 -1.66 16.06 -0.22
N LEU A 99 -1.56 15.63 1.03
CA LEU A 99 -0.30 15.57 1.77
C LEU A 99 -0.15 14.20 2.41
N ARG A 100 1.01 13.57 2.25
CA ARG A 100 1.38 12.35 2.95
C ARG A 100 2.70 12.51 3.69
N ALA A 101 2.90 11.69 4.71
CA ALA A 101 4.13 11.61 5.47
C ALA A 101 4.72 10.20 5.39
N GLY A 102 6.05 10.12 5.38
CA GLY A 102 6.78 8.87 5.48
C GLY A 102 6.52 8.20 6.80
N CYS A 103 6.06 6.97 6.76
CA CYS A 103 5.88 6.13 7.93
C CYS A 103 7.05 5.14 8.04
N GLY A 104 7.49 4.79 9.25
CA GLY A 104 8.58 3.82 9.45
C GLY A 104 9.94 4.42 9.83
N LEU A 105 9.95 5.65 10.34
CA LEU A 105 11.08 6.14 11.13
C LEU A 105 11.12 5.35 12.45
N GLU A 106 12.16 4.54 12.63
CA GLU A 106 12.47 3.90 13.91
C GLU A 106 12.93 4.99 14.89
N THR A 107 12.00 5.49 15.71
CA THR A 107 12.26 6.55 16.69
C THR A 107 11.58 6.24 18.01
N THR A 108 12.22 6.63 19.11
CA THR A 108 11.59 6.55 20.43
C THR A 108 10.70 7.76 20.74
N LEU A 109 10.68 8.79 19.88
CA LEU A 109 9.81 9.97 20.00
C LEU A 109 8.34 9.65 19.73
N GLY A 110 8.03 8.58 19.00
CA GLY A 110 6.68 8.22 18.54
C GLY A 110 5.55 8.52 19.53
N PRO A 111 5.54 7.89 20.72
CA PRO A 111 4.49 8.10 21.72
C PRO A 111 4.69 9.34 22.60
N HIS A 112 5.83 10.03 22.50
CA HIS A 112 6.24 11.11 23.41
C HIS A 112 6.19 12.50 22.76
N LEU A 113 6.26 12.58 21.44
CA LEU A 113 6.15 13.81 20.68
C LEU A 113 4.71 14.00 20.23
N ARG A 114 4.06 15.06 20.71
CA ARG A 114 2.74 15.49 20.23
C ARG A 114 2.89 16.45 19.06
N LEU A 115 2.00 16.35 18.09
CA LEU A 115 1.91 17.26 16.96
C LEU A 115 0.47 17.71 16.76
N SER A 116 0.31 18.94 16.30
CA SER A 116 -0.92 19.43 15.68
C SER A 116 -0.62 19.99 14.29
N VAL A 117 -1.56 19.82 13.37
CA VAL A 117 -1.50 20.39 12.01
C VAL A 117 -2.76 21.20 11.79
N SER A 118 -2.59 22.48 11.51
CA SER A 118 -3.69 23.43 11.34
C SER A 118 -3.47 24.36 10.16
N ARG A 119 -4.53 25.05 9.76
CA ARG A 119 -4.56 26.06 8.69
C ARG A 119 -4.33 27.44 9.25
N THR A 120 -3.42 28.21 8.63
CA THR A 120 -3.14 29.60 9.04
C THR A 120 -3.41 30.63 7.95
N ASP A 121 -3.93 30.22 6.80
CA ASP A 121 -4.30 31.07 5.65
C ASP A 121 -5.62 31.85 5.84
N GLY A 122 -6.14 31.91 7.08
CA GLY A 122 -7.34 32.65 7.44
C GLY A 122 -8.64 31.86 7.36
N THR A 123 -8.61 30.63 6.85
CA THR A 123 -9.77 29.73 6.82
C THR A 123 -10.04 29.11 8.18
N GLY A 124 -8.99 28.91 9.00
CA GLY A 124 -9.09 28.45 10.38
C GLY A 124 -9.69 27.04 10.46
N GLY A 125 -8.84 26.03 10.34
CA GLY A 125 -9.26 24.64 10.33
C GLY A 125 -8.16 23.75 10.87
N HIS A 126 -8.55 22.60 11.40
CA HIS A 126 -7.65 21.69 12.09
C HIS A 126 -7.64 20.34 11.38
N LEU A 127 -6.45 19.91 10.96
CA LEU A 127 -6.26 18.70 10.16
C LEU A 127 -5.91 17.50 11.05
N PHE A 128 -5.15 17.71 12.12
CA PHE A 128 -4.66 16.61 12.97
C PHE A 128 -4.18 17.09 14.33
N GLU A 129 -4.43 16.32 15.39
CA GLU A 129 -3.83 16.48 16.72
C GLU A 129 -3.61 15.09 17.30
N GLY A 130 -2.40 14.81 17.80
CA GLY A 130 -2.06 13.51 18.35
C GLY A 130 -0.58 13.35 18.60
N THR A 131 -0.15 12.11 18.75
CA THR A 131 1.26 11.71 18.84
C THR A 131 1.90 11.57 17.46
N LEU A 132 3.23 11.54 17.40
CA LEU A 132 3.98 11.27 16.17
C LEU A 132 3.63 9.90 15.55
N THR A 133 3.39 8.89 16.38
CA THR A 133 2.93 7.57 15.90
C THR A 133 1.56 7.67 15.21
N GLU A 134 0.62 8.40 15.79
CA GLU A 134 -0.71 8.63 15.19
C GLU A 134 -0.62 9.50 13.93
N PHE A 135 0.28 10.48 13.93
CA PHE A 135 0.53 11.34 12.76
C PHE A 135 0.96 10.50 11.56
N PHE A 136 1.96 9.62 11.71
CA PHE A 136 2.38 8.75 10.63
C PHE A 136 1.27 7.80 10.17
N ALA A 137 0.46 7.27 11.08
CA ALA A 137 -0.66 6.40 10.73
C ALA A 137 -1.73 7.14 9.89
N VAL A 138 -2.07 8.37 10.26
CA VAL A 138 -3.10 9.16 9.56
C VAL A 138 -2.59 9.67 8.20
N PHE A 139 -1.34 10.14 8.13
CA PHE A 139 -0.78 10.74 6.92
C PHE A 139 -0.14 9.72 5.97
N ALA A 140 0.03 8.46 6.37
CA ALA A 140 0.61 7.38 5.57
C ALA A 140 -0.01 7.23 4.16
N ALA A 141 -1.34 7.14 4.11
CA ALA A 141 -2.08 6.96 2.85
C ALA A 141 -2.27 8.27 2.06
N GLY A 142 -1.94 9.40 2.68
CA GLY A 142 -2.23 10.74 2.20
C GLY A 142 -3.58 11.25 2.67
N VAL A 143 -3.58 12.47 3.22
CA VAL A 143 -4.80 13.18 3.61
C VAL A 143 -5.16 14.21 2.54
N PRO A 144 -6.45 14.38 2.22
CA PRO A 144 -6.89 15.44 1.33
C PRO A 144 -6.78 16.79 2.04
N LEU A 145 -6.35 17.81 1.30
CA LEU A 145 -6.30 19.19 1.75
C LEU A 145 -7.45 19.95 1.10
N ASP A 146 -8.41 20.37 1.93
CA ASP A 146 -9.61 21.03 1.49
C ASP A 146 -9.51 22.55 1.51
N SER A 147 -10.28 23.21 0.65
CA SER A 147 -10.34 24.67 0.59
C SER A 147 -11.06 25.32 1.79
N SER A 148 -11.91 24.58 2.51
CA SER A 148 -12.53 25.01 3.78
C SER A 148 -11.56 25.00 4.95
N GLY A 149 -10.48 24.22 4.85
CA GLY A 149 -9.44 24.11 5.85
C GLY A 149 -9.66 23.04 6.93
N ASP A 150 -10.85 22.44 7.01
CA ASP A 150 -11.11 21.32 7.92
C ASP A 150 -10.67 19.98 7.33
N ALA A 151 -10.45 18.98 8.20
CA ALA A 151 -10.24 17.60 7.77
C ALA A 151 -11.49 17.07 7.06
N VAL A 152 -11.32 16.60 5.83
CA VAL A 152 -12.39 15.99 5.03
C VAL A 152 -12.00 14.56 4.62
N ALA A 153 -13.01 13.74 4.34
CA ALA A 153 -12.76 12.43 3.76
C ALA A 153 -12.31 12.57 2.29
N ALA A 154 -11.48 11.64 1.83
CA ALA A 154 -11.18 11.48 0.41
C ALA A 154 -12.48 11.48 -0.42
N GLY A 155 -12.49 12.20 -1.53
CA GLY A 155 -13.67 12.33 -2.36
C GLY A 155 -14.59 13.51 -2.03
N HIS A 156 -14.36 14.17 -0.89
CA HIS A 156 -15.23 15.24 -0.40
C HIS A 156 -14.55 16.61 -0.41
N GLN A 157 -13.27 16.67 -0.80
CA GLN A 157 -12.53 17.93 -0.90
C GLN A 157 -12.95 18.75 -2.13
N ASP A 158 -12.92 20.06 -1.97
CA ASP A 158 -13.11 21.08 -2.99
C ASP A 158 -11.82 21.37 -3.76
N CYS A 159 -12.01 21.87 -4.98
CA CYS A 159 -10.91 22.24 -5.85
C CYS A 159 -10.23 23.54 -5.42
N VAL A 160 -8.94 23.46 -5.18
CA VAL A 160 -8.07 24.61 -4.98
C VAL A 160 -7.82 25.29 -6.33
N GLN A 161 -8.06 26.60 -6.39
CA GLN A 161 -7.89 27.37 -7.62
C GLN A 161 -6.42 27.73 -7.88
N PRO A 162 -5.98 27.85 -9.15
CA PRO A 162 -4.68 28.43 -9.47
C PRO A 162 -4.47 29.78 -8.80
N GLY A 163 -3.24 30.04 -8.35
CA GLY A 163 -2.87 31.25 -7.60
C GLY A 163 -3.21 31.21 -6.13
N SER A 164 -3.77 30.11 -5.62
CA SER A 164 -4.03 29.92 -4.20
C SER A 164 -2.80 29.37 -3.49
N THR A 165 -2.56 29.86 -2.28
CA THR A 165 -1.57 29.31 -1.36
C THR A 165 -2.28 28.73 -0.16
N LEU A 166 -1.89 27.51 0.20
CA LEU A 166 -2.38 26.78 1.36
C LEU A 166 -1.30 26.82 2.44
N GLU A 167 -1.55 27.52 3.54
CA GLU A 167 -0.60 27.65 4.66
C GLU A 167 -0.93 26.67 5.77
N LEU A 168 0.00 25.77 6.08
CA LEU A 168 -0.09 24.82 7.19
C LEU A 168 0.86 25.25 8.32
N LEU A 169 0.36 25.19 9.55
CA LEU A 169 1.17 25.30 10.77
C LEU A 169 1.23 23.93 11.43
N ILE A 170 2.46 23.46 11.64
CA ILE A 170 2.75 22.24 12.37
C ILE A 170 3.36 22.66 13.71
N GLU A 171 2.63 22.43 14.79
CA GLU A 171 3.14 22.64 16.14
C GLU A 171 3.50 21.29 16.76
N TYR A 172 4.52 21.27 17.61
CA TYR A 172 4.99 20.06 18.25
C TYR A 172 5.45 20.32 19.68
N GLU A 173 5.29 19.32 20.54
CA GLU A 173 5.70 19.36 21.94
C GLU A 173 6.22 17.98 22.38
N LEU A 174 7.43 17.95 22.91
CA LEU A 174 8.03 16.74 23.46
C LEU A 174 7.65 16.57 24.93
N SER A 175 7.18 15.39 25.30
CA SER A 175 6.81 15.07 26.68
C SER A 175 7.96 15.33 27.67
N PRO A 176 7.72 15.98 28.82
CA PRO A 176 8.71 16.11 29.90
C PRO A 176 9.19 14.77 30.49
N ALA A 177 8.46 13.68 30.25
CA ALA A 177 8.81 12.34 30.69
C ALA A 177 9.75 11.60 29.72
N TYR A 178 10.00 12.16 28.54
CA TYR A 178 10.91 11.57 27.57
C TYR A 178 12.35 11.60 28.09
N VAL A 179 13.08 10.50 27.88
CA VAL A 179 14.49 10.35 28.24
C VAL A 179 15.24 9.83 27.02
N GLY A 180 16.01 10.71 26.39
CA GLY A 180 16.79 10.40 25.20
C GLY A 180 17.31 11.67 24.54
N ASP A 181 18.13 11.50 23.51
CA ASP A 181 18.75 12.56 22.73
C ASP A 181 18.69 12.19 21.24
N GLU A 182 17.49 12.21 20.67
CA GLU A 182 17.29 11.93 19.25
C GLU A 182 16.77 13.17 18.48
N THR A 183 17.22 13.30 17.23
CA THR A 183 16.74 14.28 16.27
C THR A 183 15.88 13.58 15.23
N LEU A 184 14.84 14.26 14.74
CA LEU A 184 13.89 13.69 13.80
C LEU A 184 13.77 14.58 12.57
N SER A 185 13.86 13.96 11.39
CA SER A 185 13.45 14.57 10.13
C SER A 185 12.28 13.78 9.58
N ILE A 186 11.15 14.47 9.36
CA ILE A 186 9.93 13.87 8.83
C ILE A 186 9.95 14.07 7.31
N LEU A 187 9.85 12.99 6.55
CA LEU A 187 9.70 13.06 5.10
C LEU A 187 8.23 13.29 4.74
N LEU A 188 7.96 14.28 3.89
CA LEU A 188 6.64 14.60 3.39
C LEU A 188 6.62 14.50 1.86
N GLU A 189 5.46 14.18 1.30
CA GLU A 189 5.19 14.38 -0.12
C GLU A 189 3.80 14.98 -0.28
N ALA A 190 3.70 16.00 -1.12
CA ALA A 190 2.39 16.52 -1.51
C ALA A 190 2.14 16.25 -2.98
N ALA A 191 0.87 16.10 -3.32
CA ALA A 191 0.44 15.85 -4.69
C ALA A 191 -0.73 16.75 -5.05
N ALA A 192 -0.79 17.12 -6.33
CA ALA A 192 -1.87 17.88 -6.91
C ALA A 192 -2.44 17.14 -8.13
N VAL A 193 -3.74 16.86 -8.09
CA VAL A 193 -4.47 16.14 -9.15
C VAL A 193 -5.49 17.09 -9.77
N GLN A 194 -5.52 17.18 -11.10
CA GLN A 194 -6.44 18.03 -11.83
C GLN A 194 -7.89 17.69 -11.48
N CYS A 195 -8.65 18.71 -11.06
CA CYS A 195 -10.07 18.55 -10.80
C CYS A 195 -10.88 18.19 -12.04
N ARG A 196 -10.38 18.58 -13.21
CA ARG A 196 -11.05 18.31 -14.46
C ARG A 196 -10.76 16.86 -14.87
N HIS A 197 -11.80 16.03 -14.87
CA HIS A 197 -11.79 14.64 -15.35
C HIS A 197 -11.26 13.57 -14.38
N VAL A 198 -10.93 13.91 -13.12
CA VAL A 198 -10.53 12.92 -12.09
C VAL A 198 -11.47 13.00 -10.89
N SER A 199 -11.89 11.83 -10.38
CA SER A 199 -12.68 11.75 -9.14
C SER A 199 -11.79 12.02 -7.93
N PRO A 200 -12.22 12.85 -6.96
CA PRO A 200 -11.45 13.12 -5.74
C PRO A 200 -11.31 11.91 -4.80
N THR A 201 -12.01 10.81 -5.09
CA THR A 201 -12.05 9.59 -4.27
C THR A 201 -10.80 8.73 -4.38
N THR A 202 -9.96 8.98 -5.38
CA THR A 202 -8.79 8.15 -5.65
C THR A 202 -7.55 8.82 -5.08
N ARG A 203 -6.82 8.10 -4.22
CA ARG A 203 -5.45 8.44 -3.84
C ARG A 203 -4.66 8.80 -5.11
N PRO A 204 -3.89 9.89 -5.15
CA PRO A 204 -3.07 10.22 -6.31
C PRO A 204 -2.15 9.03 -6.66
N PRO A 205 -2.28 8.39 -7.84
CA PRO A 205 -1.29 7.41 -8.30
C PRO A 205 0.10 8.03 -8.48
N GLU A 206 0.19 9.36 -8.40
CA GLU A 206 1.41 10.16 -8.57
C GLU A 206 2.24 10.36 -7.30
N PHE A 207 1.81 9.83 -6.15
CA PHE A 207 2.72 9.68 -5.01
C PHE A 207 3.85 8.74 -5.42
N GLY A 208 5.05 9.29 -5.58
CA GLY A 208 6.17 8.62 -6.24
C GLY A 208 7.52 8.82 -5.55
N ALA A 209 7.61 9.71 -4.57
CA ALA A 209 8.78 9.85 -3.71
C ALA A 209 8.83 8.68 -2.72
N GLY A 210 9.98 8.00 -2.59
CA GLY A 210 10.17 7.06 -1.48
C GLY A 210 10.35 7.80 -0.17
N LEU A 211 9.41 7.63 0.77
CA LEU A 211 9.39 8.24 2.10
C LEU A 211 9.84 7.29 3.23
N GLY A 212 10.15 6.03 2.92
CA GLY A 212 10.55 4.99 3.90
C GLY A 212 9.35 4.26 4.51
N ARG A 213 9.54 3.23 5.34
CA ARG A 213 10.06 1.93 4.88
C ARG A 213 8.95 1.26 4.06
N SER A 214 9.12 1.37 2.73
CA SER A 214 8.14 1.05 1.68
C SER A 214 6.77 1.73 1.83
N ASP A 215 6.77 3.01 2.21
CA ASP A 215 5.73 4.02 1.93
C ASP A 215 4.28 3.64 2.26
N CYS A 216 4.17 2.83 3.32
CA CYS A 216 2.96 2.53 4.06
C CYS A 216 2.06 1.42 3.46
N VAL A 217 2.65 0.41 2.83
CA VAL A 217 2.09 -0.96 2.95
C VAL A 217 2.04 -1.25 4.46
N PRO A 218 0.93 -1.77 5.05
CA PRO A 218 1.09 -2.44 6.32
C PRO A 218 2.12 -3.50 6.02
N ASP A 219 3.35 -3.39 6.56
CA ASP A 219 4.25 -4.53 6.62
C ASP A 219 3.32 -5.64 7.04
N CYS A 220 3.16 -6.61 6.15
CA CYS A 220 2.26 -7.70 6.34
C CYS A 220 3.18 -8.79 6.83
N PRO A 221 3.80 -8.64 8.03
CA PRO A 221 4.86 -9.54 8.46
C PRO A 221 4.32 -10.96 8.47
N CYS A 222 3.01 -11.08 8.62
CA CYS A 222 2.25 -12.30 8.60
C CYS A 222 1.11 -12.18 7.62
N CYS A 223 0.98 -13.23 6.81
CA CYS A 223 -0.09 -13.40 5.83
C CYS A 223 -0.77 -14.77 6.05
N PRO A 224 -1.35 -15.04 7.23
CA PRO A 224 -1.96 -16.33 7.50
C PRO A 224 -3.17 -16.56 6.61
N LEU A 225 -3.32 -17.78 6.09
CA LEU A 225 -4.49 -18.19 5.34
C LEU A 225 -5.69 -18.29 6.28
N VAL A 226 -6.69 -17.43 6.09
CA VAL A 226 -7.84 -17.33 7.00
C VAL A 226 -9.06 -18.12 6.54
N GLY A 227 -9.13 -18.44 5.25
CA GLY A 227 -10.29 -19.16 4.74
C GLY A 227 -10.21 -19.53 3.27
N LYS A 228 -11.02 -20.54 2.94
CA LYS A 228 -11.17 -21.10 1.61
C LYS A 228 -12.65 -21.18 1.26
N TYR A 229 -12.98 -20.78 0.04
CA TYR A 229 -14.33 -20.88 -0.52
C TYR A 229 -14.34 -21.79 -1.74
N GLU A 230 -15.17 -22.83 -1.69
CA GLU A 230 -15.41 -23.75 -2.82
C GLU A 230 -16.50 -23.17 -3.72
N VAL A 231 -16.21 -23.03 -5.02
CA VAL A 231 -17.20 -22.59 -6.01
C VAL A 231 -18.18 -23.73 -6.25
N VAL A 232 -19.48 -23.42 -6.19
CA VAL A 232 -20.55 -24.43 -6.29
C VAL A 232 -21.22 -24.31 -7.64
N ASN A 233 -21.37 -25.45 -8.33
CA ASN A 233 -21.99 -25.54 -9.66
C ASN A 233 -21.40 -24.56 -10.68
N ASP A 234 -20.08 -24.37 -10.64
CA ASP A 234 -19.34 -23.48 -11.54
C ASP A 234 -19.92 -22.05 -11.61
N THR A 235 -20.52 -21.61 -10.50
CA THR A 235 -21.17 -20.30 -10.40
C THR A 235 -20.54 -19.50 -9.27
N LEU A 236 -19.99 -18.34 -9.61
CA LEU A 236 -19.49 -17.34 -8.67
C LEU A 236 -20.03 -15.98 -9.11
N GLY A 237 -20.82 -15.33 -8.26
CA GLY A 237 -21.32 -13.97 -8.52
C GLY A 237 -20.71 -12.96 -7.57
N SER A 238 -20.95 -11.68 -7.82
CA SER A 238 -20.60 -10.64 -6.86
C SER A 238 -21.42 -10.81 -5.58
N GLY A 239 -20.79 -10.68 -4.41
CA GLY A 239 -21.46 -10.82 -3.12
C GLY A 239 -20.54 -11.28 -1.99
N ASN A 240 -21.17 -11.60 -0.85
CA ASN A 240 -20.48 -12.00 0.36
C ASN A 240 -20.72 -13.49 0.66
N TYR A 241 -19.64 -14.24 0.85
CA TYR A 241 -19.65 -15.68 1.01
C TYR A 241 -19.04 -16.09 2.35
N ARG A 242 -19.58 -17.15 2.93
CA ARG A 242 -18.94 -17.83 4.06
C ARG A 242 -17.85 -18.73 3.51
N PHE A 243 -16.70 -18.76 4.17
CA PHE A 243 -15.70 -19.75 3.85
C PHE A 243 -16.26 -21.17 4.08
N THR A 244 -15.95 -22.06 3.15
CA THR A 244 -16.24 -23.50 3.26
C THR A 244 -15.32 -24.14 4.29
N GLU A 245 -14.11 -23.61 4.44
CA GLU A 245 -13.10 -24.05 5.41
C GLU A 245 -12.34 -22.83 5.97
N GLY A 246 -11.94 -22.87 7.25
CA GLY A 246 -11.24 -21.78 7.93
C GLY A 246 -12.12 -21.01 8.91
N SER A 247 -11.86 -19.71 9.05
CA SER A 247 -12.50 -18.86 10.08
C SER A 247 -13.96 -18.56 9.78
N SER A 248 -14.81 -18.67 10.80
CA SER A 248 -16.18 -18.14 10.75
C SER A 248 -16.29 -16.66 11.14
N ALA A 249 -15.19 -16.05 11.61
CA ALA A 249 -15.15 -14.65 12.00
C ALA A 249 -15.09 -13.70 10.80
N TYR A 250 -14.83 -14.24 9.60
CA TYR A 250 -14.66 -13.47 8.37
C TYR A 250 -15.57 -14.00 7.25
N ARG A 251 -15.73 -13.19 6.21
CA ARG A 251 -16.41 -13.54 4.96
C ARG A 251 -15.57 -13.10 3.77
N LEU A 252 -15.63 -13.89 2.71
CA LEU A 252 -15.09 -13.52 1.40
C LEU A 252 -16.05 -12.56 0.72
N THR A 253 -15.55 -11.45 0.20
CA THR A 253 -16.28 -10.57 -0.71
C THR A 253 -15.78 -10.80 -2.13
N VAL A 254 -16.70 -10.86 -3.09
CA VAL A 254 -16.38 -11.06 -4.50
C VAL A 254 -16.98 -9.91 -5.29
N SER A 255 -16.18 -9.31 -6.16
CA SER A 255 -16.56 -8.26 -7.09
C SER A 255 -15.93 -8.51 -8.46
N ASN A 256 -16.33 -7.73 -9.47
CA ASN A 256 -15.71 -7.71 -10.79
C ASN A 256 -15.48 -9.11 -11.41
N VAL A 257 -16.51 -9.97 -11.33
CA VAL A 257 -16.42 -11.34 -11.87
C VAL A 257 -16.38 -11.31 -13.39
N GLU A 258 -15.37 -11.96 -13.95
CA GLU A 258 -15.25 -12.25 -15.37
C GLU A 258 -15.56 -13.72 -15.65
N THR A 259 -16.24 -13.98 -16.77
CA THR A 259 -16.65 -15.33 -17.17
C THR A 259 -16.12 -15.71 -18.55
N ASN A 260 -15.94 -17.01 -18.79
CA ASN A 260 -15.69 -17.54 -20.14
C ASN A 260 -16.97 -17.55 -21.00
N ASP A 261 -16.85 -18.07 -22.23
CA ASP A 261 -17.97 -18.18 -23.20
C ASP A 261 -19.12 -19.07 -22.70
N ASP A 262 -18.85 -19.99 -21.76
CA ASP A 262 -19.82 -20.88 -21.14
C ASP A 262 -20.48 -20.28 -19.89
N GLY A 263 -20.07 -19.05 -19.50
CA GLY A 263 -20.58 -18.33 -18.33
C GLY A 263 -19.94 -18.76 -17.01
N GLU A 264 -18.87 -19.54 -17.04
CA GLU A 264 -18.15 -19.98 -15.83
C GLU A 264 -17.15 -18.90 -15.38
N PRO A 265 -16.97 -18.69 -14.06
CA PRO A 265 -16.09 -17.65 -13.54
C PRO A 265 -14.63 -18.01 -13.80
N VAL A 266 -13.88 -17.10 -14.43
CA VAL A 266 -12.45 -17.28 -14.74
C VAL A 266 -11.55 -16.29 -14.00
N ALA A 267 -12.09 -15.14 -13.59
CA ALA A 267 -11.42 -14.16 -12.73
C ALA A 267 -12.46 -13.43 -11.86
N ALA A 268 -12.02 -12.93 -10.71
CA ALA A 268 -12.80 -12.02 -9.88
C ALA A 268 -11.86 -11.26 -8.95
N GLU A 269 -12.35 -10.16 -8.40
CA GLU A 269 -11.69 -9.44 -7.32
C GLU A 269 -12.17 -10.00 -5.98
N PHE A 270 -11.22 -10.18 -5.04
CA PHE A 270 -11.46 -10.84 -3.76
C PHE A 270 -11.07 -9.94 -2.61
N GLY A 271 -12.00 -9.74 -1.67
CA GLY A 271 -11.75 -9.04 -0.42
C GLY A 271 -12.17 -9.88 0.78
N VAL A 272 -11.81 -9.43 1.98
CA VAL A 272 -12.22 -10.08 3.23
C VAL A 272 -12.83 -9.04 4.15
N ILE A 273 -13.98 -9.36 4.75
CA ILE A 273 -14.65 -8.52 5.74
C ILE A 273 -14.93 -9.30 7.03
N PRO A 274 -15.02 -8.64 8.19
CA PRO A 274 -15.57 -9.23 9.41
C PRO A 274 -16.99 -9.75 9.19
N ALA A 275 -17.30 -10.93 9.73
CA ALA A 275 -18.60 -11.57 9.57
C ALA A 275 -19.74 -10.85 10.31
N ASP A 276 -19.39 -9.98 11.27
CA ASP A 276 -20.33 -9.12 12.01
C ASP A 276 -20.73 -7.85 11.23
N GLY A 277 -19.97 -7.49 10.18
CA GLY A 277 -20.22 -6.33 9.33
C GLY A 277 -20.02 -4.98 10.03
N THR A 278 -19.27 -4.95 11.14
CA THR A 278 -19.10 -3.74 11.97
C THR A 278 -17.75 -3.05 11.82
N SER A 279 -16.81 -3.64 11.08
CA SER A 279 -15.49 -3.05 10.84
C SER A 279 -15.15 -3.02 9.36
N ASP A 280 -14.12 -2.25 9.03
CA ASP A 280 -13.63 -2.06 7.67
C ASP A 280 -13.14 -3.39 7.05
N PRO A 281 -13.09 -3.47 5.70
CA PRO A 281 -12.45 -4.57 5.00
C PRO A 281 -11.00 -4.77 5.47
N LEU A 282 -10.56 -6.02 5.48
CA LEU A 282 -9.21 -6.40 5.83
C LEU A 282 -8.33 -6.41 4.58
N ASP A 283 -7.07 -6.03 4.76
CA ASP A 283 -6.07 -6.08 3.70
C ASP A 283 -5.75 -7.54 3.37
N VAL A 284 -6.02 -7.91 2.12
CA VAL A 284 -5.70 -9.23 1.56
C VAL A 284 -4.26 -9.19 1.08
N CYS A 285 -3.46 -10.18 1.45
CA CYS A 285 -2.03 -10.24 1.11
C CYS A 285 -1.68 -11.40 0.18
N VAL A 286 -2.56 -12.39 0.10
CA VAL A 286 -2.43 -13.48 -0.85
C VAL A 286 -3.80 -13.99 -1.26
N VAL A 287 -3.95 -14.24 -2.56
CA VAL A 287 -5.08 -14.97 -3.12
C VAL A 287 -4.53 -16.15 -3.92
N HIS A 288 -4.97 -17.35 -3.55
CA HIS A 288 -4.75 -18.55 -4.36
C HIS A 288 -6.05 -18.91 -5.08
N VAL A 289 -6.01 -18.88 -6.41
CA VAL A 289 -7.12 -19.29 -7.28
C VAL A 289 -6.80 -20.67 -7.82
N LYS A 290 -7.63 -21.66 -7.50
CA LYS A 290 -7.49 -23.01 -8.06
C LYS A 290 -8.42 -23.21 -9.24
N SER A 291 -7.86 -23.72 -10.33
CA SER A 291 -8.61 -24.22 -11.48
C SER A 291 -8.15 -25.63 -11.81
N ALA A 292 -9.05 -26.61 -11.73
CA ALA A 292 -8.74 -28.03 -11.94
C ALA A 292 -7.50 -28.48 -11.12
N THR A 293 -6.37 -28.73 -11.78
CA THR A 293 -5.10 -29.15 -11.14
C THR A 293 -4.16 -27.99 -10.83
N ASP A 294 -4.42 -26.80 -11.39
CA ASP A 294 -3.51 -25.66 -11.38
C ASP A 294 -3.88 -24.71 -10.24
N VAL A 295 -2.87 -24.14 -9.57
CA VAL A 295 -3.04 -23.11 -8.53
C VAL A 295 -2.29 -21.86 -8.98
N PHE A 296 -3.03 -20.76 -9.11
CA PHE A 296 -2.51 -19.44 -9.41
C PHE A 296 -2.40 -18.66 -8.10
N THR A 297 -1.26 -18.02 -7.86
CA THR A 297 -0.99 -17.27 -6.61
C THR A 297 -0.74 -15.82 -6.97
N TYR A 298 -1.46 -14.93 -6.28
CA TYR A 298 -1.40 -13.49 -6.44
C TYR A 298 -1.06 -12.87 -5.08
N ARG A 299 -0.18 -11.87 -5.06
CA ARG A 299 0.31 -11.23 -3.82
C ARG A 299 0.37 -9.73 -3.97
N ASP A 300 0.39 -9.06 -2.83
CA ASP A 300 0.61 -7.61 -2.74
C ASP A 300 -0.37 -6.85 -3.65
N GLU A 301 0.09 -5.87 -4.44
CA GLU A 301 -0.74 -5.06 -5.33
C GLU A 301 -1.55 -5.87 -6.36
N GLU A 302 -1.17 -7.12 -6.66
CA GLU A 302 -1.96 -7.95 -7.58
C GLU A 302 -3.31 -8.34 -6.99
N THR A 303 -3.45 -8.38 -5.66
CA THR A 303 -4.71 -8.76 -5.00
C THR A 303 -5.76 -7.66 -5.04
N ASP A 304 -5.38 -6.43 -5.38
CA ASP A 304 -6.27 -5.26 -5.47
C ASP A 304 -7.05 -5.18 -6.79
N SER A 305 -6.92 -6.20 -7.64
CA SER A 305 -7.54 -6.28 -8.96
C SER A 305 -8.25 -7.63 -9.15
N ALA A 306 -8.99 -7.76 -10.26
CA ALA A 306 -9.53 -9.05 -10.64
C ALA A 306 -8.39 -10.03 -10.97
N VAL A 307 -8.35 -11.14 -10.23
CA VAL A 307 -7.36 -12.21 -10.37
C VAL A 307 -8.06 -13.54 -10.67
N GLY A 308 -7.38 -14.45 -11.36
CA GLY A 308 -8.08 -15.55 -12.01
C GLY A 308 -7.21 -16.66 -12.55
N THR A 309 -7.57 -17.14 -13.73
CA THR A 309 -6.92 -18.28 -14.39
C THR A 309 -6.65 -17.94 -15.85
N THR A 310 -5.99 -18.85 -16.57
CA THR A 310 -5.82 -18.76 -18.03
C THR A 310 -7.06 -19.23 -18.81
N GLY A 311 -8.25 -18.76 -18.42
CA GLY A 311 -9.52 -19.01 -19.11
C GLY A 311 -10.27 -20.30 -18.69
N LYS A 312 -9.85 -20.94 -17.59
CA LYS A 312 -10.52 -22.11 -16.99
C LYS A 312 -11.36 -21.70 -15.79
N SER A 313 -12.42 -22.45 -15.50
CA SER A 313 -13.29 -22.16 -14.37
C SER A 313 -12.56 -22.21 -13.02
N ILE A 314 -12.86 -21.24 -12.15
CA ILE A 314 -12.40 -21.20 -10.77
C ILE A 314 -13.15 -22.29 -9.99
N SER A 315 -12.40 -23.20 -9.40
CA SER A 315 -12.93 -24.27 -8.54
C SER A 315 -12.96 -23.88 -7.06
N HIS A 316 -11.93 -23.20 -6.57
CA HIS A 316 -11.95 -22.57 -5.25
C HIS A 316 -10.95 -21.44 -5.14
N VAL A 317 -11.15 -20.64 -4.10
CA VAL A 317 -10.31 -19.50 -3.74
C VAL A 317 -9.89 -19.64 -2.29
N THR A 318 -8.60 -19.43 -2.03
CA THR A 318 -8.02 -19.39 -0.68
C THR A 318 -7.40 -18.01 -0.49
N VAL A 319 -7.65 -17.38 0.67
CA VAL A 319 -7.18 -16.02 0.94
C VAL A 319 -6.43 -15.95 2.27
N GLY A 320 -5.37 -15.15 2.28
CA GLY A 320 -4.70 -14.70 3.50
C GLY A 320 -4.87 -13.19 3.68
N VAL A 321 -4.88 -12.76 4.94
CA VAL A 321 -5.03 -11.35 5.31
C VAL A 321 -3.85 -10.88 6.14
N CYS A 322 -3.57 -9.59 6.09
CA CYS A 322 -2.48 -9.03 6.88
C CYS A 322 -2.78 -9.04 8.37
N THR A 323 -1.80 -9.54 9.13
CA THR A 323 -1.85 -9.54 10.60
C THR A 323 -0.51 -9.12 11.18
N ALA A 324 -0.53 -8.53 12.38
CA ALA A 324 0.69 -8.24 13.13
C ALA A 324 1.38 -9.53 13.63
N GLU A 325 2.70 -9.45 13.86
CA GLU A 325 3.42 -10.50 14.59
C GLU A 325 2.95 -10.57 16.05
N LEU A 326 2.92 -11.78 16.60
CA LEU A 326 2.65 -12.03 18.01
C LEU A 326 3.97 -12.11 18.79
N PHE A 327 4.02 -11.48 19.96
CA PHE A 327 5.10 -11.67 20.92
C PHE A 327 4.87 -12.97 21.70
N VAL A 328 5.76 -13.93 21.52
CA VAL A 328 5.81 -15.19 22.27
C VAL A 328 7.13 -15.27 23.04
N ASP A 329 7.25 -16.20 23.99
CA ASP A 329 8.41 -16.30 24.89
C ASP A 329 9.77 -16.44 24.15
N ASP A 330 9.75 -16.91 22.90
CA ASP A 330 10.93 -17.09 22.04
C ASP A 330 11.12 -15.95 21.00
N GLY A 331 10.39 -14.84 21.09
CA GLY A 331 10.46 -13.71 20.16
C GLY A 331 9.18 -13.47 19.37
N ARG A 332 9.29 -12.86 18.18
CA ARG A 332 8.14 -12.54 17.33
C ARG A 332 7.83 -13.72 16.40
N ARG A 333 6.54 -14.08 16.27
CA ARG A 333 6.07 -15.13 15.35
C ARG A 333 4.74 -14.75 14.70
N CYS A 334 4.52 -15.27 13.50
CA CYS A 334 3.24 -15.15 12.83
C CYS A 334 2.18 -16.10 13.37
N PRO A 335 0.90 -15.69 13.34
CA PRO A 335 -0.21 -16.63 13.51
C PRO A 335 -0.10 -17.77 12.50
N GLU A 336 -0.50 -18.97 12.92
CA GLU A 336 -0.56 -20.12 12.02
C GLU A 336 -1.70 -19.97 11.01
N ASP A 337 -1.53 -20.58 9.85
CA ASP A 337 -2.61 -20.70 8.86
C ASP A 337 -3.79 -21.48 9.45
N LEU A 338 -5.01 -20.98 9.22
CA LEU A 338 -6.24 -21.66 9.66
C LEU A 338 -6.64 -22.79 8.72
N ILE A 339 -5.99 -22.88 7.56
CA ILE A 339 -6.21 -23.86 6.50
C ILE A 339 -4.90 -24.23 5.83
N SER A 340 -4.87 -25.35 5.10
CA SER A 340 -3.67 -25.78 4.38
C SER A 340 -3.42 -24.93 3.13
N ASP A 341 -2.16 -24.57 2.88
CA ASP A 341 -1.74 -23.87 1.67
C ASP A 341 -1.87 -24.79 0.42
N PRO A 342 -2.73 -24.46 -0.55
CA PRO A 342 -2.94 -25.27 -1.74
C PRO A 342 -1.73 -25.25 -2.70
N SER A 343 -0.84 -24.26 -2.60
CA SER A 343 0.37 -24.14 -3.42
C SER A 343 1.48 -25.11 -2.99
N LEU A 344 1.45 -25.59 -1.73
CA LEU A 344 2.40 -26.55 -1.18
C LEU A 344 2.01 -28.02 -1.44
N GLY A 345 1.01 -28.25 -2.29
CA GLY A 345 0.58 -29.58 -2.70
C GLY A 345 1.75 -30.41 -3.23
N THR A 346 2.03 -31.53 -2.55
CA THR A 346 3.04 -32.51 -2.97
C THR A 346 2.69 -33.03 -4.38
N PRO A 347 3.65 -33.15 -5.31
CA PRO A 347 3.38 -33.75 -6.61
C PRO A 347 2.85 -35.16 -6.39
N GLY A 348 1.72 -35.44 -7.04
CA GLY A 348 0.79 -36.50 -6.68
C GLY A 348 1.43 -37.86 -6.41
N ASN A 349 1.00 -38.47 -5.30
CA ASN A 349 0.97 -39.92 -5.22
C ASN A 349 -0.47 -40.39 -5.42
N SER A 350 -0.85 -40.54 -6.69
CA SER A 350 -1.95 -41.40 -7.08
C SER A 350 -1.58 -42.83 -6.69
N GLY A 351 -2.13 -43.35 -5.59
CA GLY A 351 -1.89 -44.73 -5.22
C GLY A 351 -2.51 -45.16 -3.90
N GLY A 352 -3.68 -45.79 -3.97
CA GLY A 352 -4.03 -46.88 -3.06
C GLY A 352 -5.08 -46.56 -2.00
N GLY A 353 -6.33 -46.89 -2.32
CA GLY A 353 -7.28 -47.29 -1.29
C GLY A 353 -6.73 -48.47 -0.49
N GLY A 354 -6.81 -48.36 0.83
CA GLY A 354 -6.31 -49.38 1.74
C GLY A 354 -6.84 -49.14 3.14
N ASN A 355 -8.06 -49.64 3.37
CA ASN A 355 -8.74 -49.72 4.65
C ASN A 355 -7.82 -50.35 5.72
N GLY A 356 -7.68 -49.72 6.89
CA GLY A 356 -6.82 -50.22 7.96
C GLY A 356 -7.05 -49.51 9.29
N ASN A 357 -8.10 -49.95 10.01
CA ASN A 357 -8.19 -49.77 11.46
C ASN A 357 -6.85 -50.13 12.13
N ASN A 358 -6.35 -49.28 13.02
CA ASN A 358 -5.76 -49.79 14.26
C ASN A 358 -5.79 -48.76 15.39
N ASN A 359 -6.59 -49.11 16.39
CA ASN A 359 -6.39 -48.72 17.79
C ASN A 359 -4.94 -49.01 18.20
N GLY A 360 -4.32 -48.06 18.88
CA GLY A 360 -2.96 -48.20 19.41
C GLY A 360 -2.68 -47.21 20.52
N ASN A 361 -3.36 -47.40 21.65
CA ASN A 361 -3.05 -46.82 22.95
C ASN A 361 -1.57 -47.08 23.31
N GLY A 362 -0.80 -46.04 23.66
CA GLY A 362 0.63 -46.13 23.93
C GLY A 362 1.12 -45.02 24.83
N ASN A 363 0.95 -45.25 26.12
CA ASN A 363 1.26 -44.40 27.26
C ASN A 363 2.76 -44.05 27.39
N SER A 364 3.02 -42.91 28.03
CA SER A 364 4.30 -42.35 28.46
C SER A 364 5.25 -43.34 29.15
N ASN A 365 6.55 -43.11 29.02
CA ASN A 365 7.46 -42.88 30.17
C ASN A 365 8.84 -42.42 29.71
N ASP A 366 9.26 -41.30 30.30
CA ASP A 366 10.65 -40.91 30.53
C ASP A 366 11.41 -42.01 31.26
N ASP A 367 12.70 -42.14 30.95
CA ASP A 367 13.79 -42.10 31.94
C ASP A 367 15.14 -42.24 31.24
N GLY A 368 15.96 -41.20 31.34
CA GLY A 368 17.37 -41.25 30.98
C GLY A 368 18.19 -41.94 32.08
N ASN A 369 19.25 -42.67 31.70
CA ASN A 369 20.51 -42.62 32.43
C ASN A 369 21.67 -43.25 31.62
N ASN A 370 22.61 -42.38 31.29
CA ASN A 370 24.07 -42.46 31.44
C ASN A 370 24.83 -43.82 31.49
N ASN A 371 26.00 -43.75 30.83
CA ASN A 371 27.29 -44.42 31.06
C ASN A 371 27.52 -45.90 30.65
N GLY A 372 28.55 -46.06 29.81
CA GLY A 372 29.75 -46.79 30.27
C GLY A 372 30.14 -48.08 29.55
N ASN A 373 30.98 -47.93 28.53
CA ASN A 373 32.25 -48.65 28.31
C ASN A 373 32.33 -50.20 28.45
N GLY A 374 32.65 -50.85 27.33
CA GLY A 374 33.81 -51.75 27.26
C GLY A 374 33.60 -53.27 27.41
N GLY A 375 34.27 -54.00 26.51
CA GLY A 375 34.75 -55.37 26.79
C GLY A 375 34.07 -56.47 25.99
N GLY A 376 34.78 -56.99 24.98
CA GLY A 376 34.35 -58.15 24.22
C GLY A 376 34.56 -59.48 24.95
N GLN A 377 33.94 -60.51 24.38
CA GLN A 377 34.54 -61.81 24.07
C GLN A 377 33.79 -62.41 22.88
#